data_AF-A0A522V6S6-F1
#
_entry.id   AF-A0A522V6S6-F1
#
_cell.length_a   1.000
_cell.length_b   1.000
_cell.length_c   1.000
_cell.angle_alpha   90.00
_cell.angle_beta   90.00
_cell.angle_gamma   90.00
#
_symmetry.space_group_name_H-M   'P 1'
#
loop_
_entity.id
_entity.type
_entity.pdbx_description
1 polymer ?
#
loop_
_entity_poly.entity_id
_entity_poly.type
_entity_poly.pdbx_seq_one_letter_code
_entity_poly.pdbx_strand_id
1 'polypeptide(L)'
;MILRETHEKLRDLQLVDTQFEFSTDWLGKNKTYLSCVLARDLTPSAEALLTLMRRLNRKADEMQQRYRHSEAEALRALGKRVWEDLLTTYPC
;
A
#
# COMPACT_ATOMS: atom_id res chain seq x y z
N MET A 1 -3.98 -1.98 -11.42
CA MET A 1 -3.20 -0.91 -10.77
C MET A 1 -2.89 -1.29 -9.33
N ILE A 2 -1.63 -1.24 -8.90
CA ILE A 2 -1.15 -1.77 -7.61
C ILE A 2 -1.82 -1.14 -6.38
N LEU A 3 -2.17 0.15 -6.43
CA LEU A 3 -2.81 0.83 -5.29
C LEU A 3 -4.21 0.30 -5.00
N ARG A 4 -5.00 -0.02 -6.04
CA ARG A 4 -6.35 -0.58 -5.88
C ARG A 4 -6.28 -1.92 -5.17
N GLU A 5 -5.42 -2.80 -5.67
CA GLU A 5 -5.23 -4.13 -5.12
C GLU A 5 -4.73 -4.09 -3.67
N THR A 6 -3.76 -3.21 -3.38
CA THR A 6 -3.24 -3.06 -2.02
C THR A 6 -4.33 -2.55 -1.07
N HIS A 7 -5.12 -1.56 -1.49
CA HIS A 7 -6.25 -1.06 -0.71
C HIS A 7 -7.28 -2.15 -0.42
N GLU A 8 -7.69 -2.91 -1.43
CA GLU A 8 -8.63 -4.03 -1.27
C GLU A 8 -8.09 -5.07 -0.30
N LYS A 9 -6.82 -5.46 -0.44
CA LYS A 9 -6.21 -6.46 0.45
C LYS A 9 -6.06 -5.98 1.89
N LEU A 10 -5.72 -4.70 2.10
CA LEU A 10 -5.68 -4.12 3.44
C LEU A 10 -7.08 -4.03 4.06
N ARG A 11 -8.10 -3.74 3.26
CA ARG A 11 -9.49 -3.74 3.73
C ARG A 11 -9.96 -5.14 4.13
N ASP A 12 -9.60 -6.17 3.35
CA ASP A 12 -9.91 -7.57 3.69
C ASP A 12 -9.23 -8.00 5.00
N LEU A 13 -8.06 -7.43 5.31
CA LEU A 13 -7.35 -7.63 6.58
C LEU A 13 -7.83 -6.72 7.72
N GLN A 14 -8.88 -5.90 7.48
CA GLN A 14 -9.41 -4.92 8.43
C GLN A 14 -8.34 -3.92 8.93
N LEU A 15 -7.43 -3.52 8.02
CA LEU A 15 -6.35 -2.57 8.28
C LEU A 15 -6.62 -1.18 7.71
N VAL A 16 -7.68 -1.04 6.92
CA VAL A 16 -8.16 0.22 6.36
C VAL A 16 -9.62 0.07 5.98
N ASP A 17 -10.45 1.07 6.28
CA ASP A 17 -11.88 1.02 5.96
C ASP A 17 -12.22 1.81 4.70
N THR A 18 -11.46 2.89 4.45
CA THR A 18 -11.80 3.86 3.40
C THR A 18 -10.61 4.23 2.52
N GLN A 19 -10.91 4.68 1.30
CA GLN A 19 -9.89 5.23 0.39
C GLN A 19 -9.21 6.50 0.98
N PHE A 20 -9.95 7.22 1.82
CA PHE A 20 -9.44 8.38 2.55
C PHE A 20 -8.31 7.96 3.48
N GLU A 21 -8.60 7.03 4.38
CA GLU A 21 -7.64 6.49 5.35
C GLU A 21 -6.44 5.86 4.65
N PHE A 22 -6.66 5.12 3.55
CA PHE A 22 -5.57 4.60 2.74
C PHE A 22 -4.67 5.72 2.20
N SER A 23 -5.26 6.78 1.66
CA SER A 23 -4.50 7.88 1.09
C SER A 23 -3.65 8.61 2.13
N THR A 24 -4.17 8.86 3.32
CA THR A 24 -3.44 9.56 4.39
C THR A 24 -2.47 8.63 5.12
N ASP A 25 -2.98 7.49 5.58
CA ASP A 25 -2.34 6.66 6.60
C ASP A 25 -1.49 5.54 5.99
N TRP A 26 -1.65 5.27 4.69
CA TRP A 26 -0.80 4.31 3.95
C TRP A 26 0.03 4.94 2.84
N LEU A 27 -0.48 5.95 2.14
CA LEU A 27 0.26 6.61 1.04
C LEU A 27 0.98 7.89 1.44
N GLY A 28 0.63 8.49 2.58
CA GLY A 28 1.18 9.79 3.02
C GLY A 28 0.73 10.95 2.12
N LYS A 29 -0.44 10.82 1.49
CA LYS A 29 -1.00 11.80 0.54
C LYS A 29 -2.29 12.40 1.08
N ASN A 30 -2.86 13.33 0.32
CA ASN A 30 -4.14 13.94 0.68
C ASN A 30 -5.32 12.95 0.54
N LYS A 31 -6.44 13.26 1.19
CA LYS A 31 -7.63 12.39 1.27
C LYS A 31 -8.22 11.95 -0.08
N THR A 32 -8.02 12.72 -1.13
CA THR A 32 -8.55 12.47 -2.48
C THR A 32 -7.54 11.81 -3.39
N TYR A 33 -6.35 11.46 -2.90
CA TYR A 33 -5.27 10.99 -3.76
C TYR A 33 -5.65 9.72 -4.50
N LEU A 34 -6.06 8.66 -3.79
CA LEU A 34 -6.41 7.40 -4.43
C LEU A 34 -7.58 7.56 -5.41
N SER A 35 -8.62 8.31 -5.03
CA SER A 35 -9.77 8.52 -5.91
C SER A 35 -9.40 9.28 -7.19
N CYS A 36 -8.57 10.31 -7.10
CA CYS A 36 -8.05 11.02 -8.26
C CYS A 36 -7.19 10.13 -9.17
N VAL A 37 -6.30 9.33 -8.58
CA VAL A 37 -5.44 8.41 -9.35
C VAL A 37 -6.28 7.38 -10.10
N LEU A 38 -7.27 6.78 -9.44
CA LEU A 38 -8.15 5.77 -10.05
C LEU A 38 -9.08 6.37 -11.11
N ALA A 39 -9.69 7.53 -10.85
CA ALA A 39 -10.67 8.14 -11.75
C ALA A 39 -10.03 8.64 -13.06
N ARG A 40 -8.73 8.97 -13.02
CA ARG A 40 -8.00 9.57 -14.13
C ARG A 40 -6.94 8.64 -14.72
N ASP A 41 -6.89 7.39 -14.25
CA ASP A 41 -5.89 6.39 -14.62
C ASP A 41 -4.45 6.93 -14.58
N LEU A 42 -4.14 7.66 -13.50
CA LEU A 42 -2.83 8.29 -13.34
C LEU A 42 -1.82 7.30 -12.79
N THR A 43 -0.57 7.51 -13.17
CA THR A 43 0.56 6.83 -12.54
C THR A 43 0.71 7.25 -11.07
N PRO A 44 0.74 6.31 -10.11
CA PRO A 44 1.06 6.61 -8.71
C PRO A 44 2.45 7.25 -8.57
N SER A 45 2.57 8.28 -7.74
CA SER A 45 3.86 8.93 -7.50
C SER A 45 4.83 7.98 -6.79
N ALA A 46 6.11 8.00 -7.18
CA ALA A 46 7.16 7.21 -6.54
C ALA A 46 7.18 7.35 -5.01
N GLU A 47 7.00 8.58 -4.49
CA GLU A 47 6.94 8.85 -3.05
C GLU A 47 5.79 8.12 -2.35
N ALA A 48 4.61 8.04 -2.98
CA ALA A 48 3.47 7.31 -2.44
C ALA A 48 3.76 5.80 -2.38
N LEU A 49 4.38 5.25 -3.43
CA LEU A 49 4.76 3.84 -3.50
C LEU A 49 5.85 3.49 -2.47
N LEU A 50 6.87 4.35 -2.30
CA LEU A 50 7.89 4.19 -1.26
C LEU A 50 7.29 4.24 0.16
N THR A 51 6.38 5.18 0.39
CA THR A 51 5.70 5.33 1.68
C THR A 51 4.86 4.09 1.98
N LEU A 52 4.10 3.61 0.99
CA LEU A 52 3.29 2.41 1.08
C LEU A 52 4.14 1.18 1.42
N MET A 53 5.22 0.95 0.68
CA MET A 53 6.14 -0.17 0.92
C MET A 53 6.70 -0.14 2.35
N ARG A 54 7.16 1.02 2.83
CA ARG A 54 7.69 1.17 4.19
C ARG A 54 6.64 0.86 5.25
N ARG A 55 5.41 1.34 5.08
CA ARG A 55 4.31 1.12 6.02
C ARG A 55 3.82 -0.34 6.03
N LEU A 56 3.76 -0.99 4.87
CA LEU A 56 3.47 -2.43 4.76
C LEU A 56 4.49 -3.27 5.53
N ASN A 57 5.79 -3.01 5.33
CA ASN A 57 6.84 -3.74 6.03
C ASN A 57 6.79 -3.53 7.55
N ARG A 58 6.62 -2.28 7.99
CA ARG A 58 6.44 -1.97 9.41
C ARG A 58 5.23 -2.72 9.98
N LYS A 59 4.10 -2.73 9.27
CA LYS A 59 2.90 -3.43 9.75
C LYS A 59 3.10 -4.95 9.78
N ALA A 60 3.83 -5.50 8.82
CA ALA A 60 4.20 -6.91 8.82
C ALA A 60 5.05 -7.27 10.04
N ASP A 61 6.01 -6.42 10.42
CA ASP A 61 6.83 -6.61 11.62
C ASP A 61 5.97 -6.55 12.89
N GLU A 62 5.02 -5.62 12.98
CA GLU A 62 4.05 -5.55 14.09
C GLU A 62 3.18 -6.82 14.18
N MET A 63 2.72 -7.36 13.04
CA MET A 63 1.93 -8.60 13.00
C MET A 63 2.76 -9.82 13.39
N GLN A 64 4.02 -9.88 12.95
CA GLN A 64 4.96 -10.93 13.31
C GLN A 64 5.16 -10.98 14.83
N GLN A 65 5.33 -9.83 15.48
CA GLN A 65 5.50 -9.73 16.94
C GLN A 65 4.25 -10.16 17.72
N ARG A 66 3.07 -10.06 17.09
CA ARG A 66 1.78 -10.51 17.65
C ARG A 66 1.43 -11.95 17.29
N TYR A 67 2.39 -12.72 16.74
CA TYR A 67 2.20 -14.10 16.28
C TYR A 67 1.16 -14.26 15.15
N ARG A 68 0.84 -13.18 14.42
CA ARG A 68 -0.03 -13.18 13.23
C ARG A 68 0.80 -13.41 11.97
N HIS A 69 1.47 -14.56 11.90
CA HIS A 69 2.47 -14.85 10.86
C HIS A 69 1.91 -14.86 9.43
N SER A 70 0.71 -15.40 9.23
CA SER A 70 0.07 -15.45 7.91
C SER A 70 -0.21 -14.04 7.35
N GLU A 71 -0.66 -13.13 8.20
CA GLU A 71 -0.91 -11.74 7.83
C GLU A 71 0.38 -10.97 7.62
N ALA A 72 1.40 -11.22 8.44
CA ALA A 72 2.72 -10.65 8.26
C ALA A 72 3.30 -11.05 6.89
N GLU A 73 3.18 -12.31 6.49
CA GLU A 73 3.63 -12.80 5.19
C GLU A 73 2.84 -12.14 4.04
N ALA A 74 1.50 -12.05 4.16
CA ALA A 74 0.67 -11.38 3.17
C ALA A 74 1.08 -9.91 2.97
N LEU A 75 1.38 -9.19 4.05
CA LEU A 75 1.83 -7.79 3.99
C LEU A 75 3.21 -7.65 3.37
N ARG A 76 4.15 -8.56 3.67
CA ARG A 76 5.48 -8.59 3.01
C ARG A 76 5.37 -8.86 1.51
N ALA A 77 4.49 -9.79 1.12
CA ALA A 77 4.25 -10.11 -0.29
C ALA A 77 3.67 -8.90 -1.04
N LEU A 78 2.72 -8.17 -0.44
CA LEU A 78 2.24 -6.90 -0.99
C LEU A 78 3.38 -5.87 -1.11
N GLY A 79 4.20 -5.71 -0.07
CA GLY A 79 5.33 -4.78 -0.07
C GLY A 79 6.32 -5.05 -1.21
N LYS A 80 6.63 -6.32 -1.47
CA LYS A 80 7.47 -6.75 -2.60
C LYS A 80 6.87 -6.35 -3.94
N ARG A 81 5.56 -6.55 -4.13
CA ARG A 81 4.87 -6.20 -5.39
C ARG A 81 4.80 -4.69 -5.61
N VAL A 82 4.60 -3.92 -4.54
CA VAL A 82 4.67 -2.45 -4.59
C VAL A 82 6.07 -1.98 -5.00
N TRP A 83 7.12 -2.64 -4.52
CA TRP A 83 8.49 -2.36 -4.91
C TRP A 83 8.77 -2.67 -6.39
N GLU A 84 8.29 -3.82 -6.88
CA GLU A 84 8.40 -4.20 -8.30
C GLU A 84 7.67 -3.22 -9.22
N ASP A 85 6.46 -2.78 -8.83
CA ASP A 85 5.69 -1.77 -9.56
C ASP A 85 6.41 -0.41 -9.59
N LEU A 86 7.02 -0.01 -8.47
CA LEU A 86 7.84 1.20 -8.40
C LEU A 86 9.02 1.14 -9.37
N LEU A 87 9.80 0.05 -9.36
CA LEU A 87 10.96 -0.10 -10.24
C LEU A 87 10.58 -0.15 -11.72
N THR A 88 9.42 -0.74 -12.03
CA THR A 88 8.89 -0.80 -13.40
C THR A 88 8.44 0.58 -13.88
N THR A 89 7.81 1.35 -13.00
CA THR A 89 7.26 2.67 -13.32
C THR A 89 8.34 3.76 -13.35
N TYR A 90 9.35 3.65 -12.49
CA TYR A 90 10.42 4.61 -12.30
C TYR A 90 11.80 3.92 -12.38
N PRO A 91 12.24 3.51 -13.58
CA PRO A 91 13.57 2.93 -13.76
C PRO A 91 14.65 3.97 -13.45
N CYS A 92 15.74 3.52 -12.81
CA CYS A 92 16.92 4.33 -12.53
C CYS A 92 17.72 4.63 -13.80
#